data_AF-A0A2A8CXX7-F1
#
_entry.id   AF-A0A2A8CXX7-F1
#
_cell.length_a   1.000
_cell.length_b   1.000
_cell.length_c   1.000
_cell.angle_alpha   90.00
_cell.angle_beta   90.00
_cell.angle_gamma   90.00
#
_symmetry.space_group_name_H-M   'P 1'
#
loop_
_entity.id
_entity.type
_entity.pdbx_description
1 polymer ?
#
loop_
_entity_poly.entity_id
_entity_poly.type
_entity_poly.pdbx_seq_one_letter_code
_entity_poly.pdbx_strand_id
1 'polypeptide(L)'
;MLASLSADYHVLWVVTVLVVLGSPVGAQAQRIAVDDTSTPMRRAAYQTQVNDSGTESSPSLIERYQRARLQMLSEHIEQKTRGRVSVAAPKRFRVPSDTLRSSLSKPKSSVDSPAFPISNARAVHKLERGWFEKRFSSTRWSFLGAGRHLTPIDTTMTRVLRAKLQSEFGNPTQVLADFNLRKPRDEYVQFEYWVVVNDSIPVKITDANGARDRGLIVSTSAKYRTQLFALRQALLGSIMRAAPSPYVDYYFETERRRWYRTGYDGSSYFLDRISRYETTPGRRPWLETD
;
A
#
# COMPACT_ATOMS: atom_id res chain seq x y z
N MET A 1 -39.18 -0.61 43.55
CA MET A 1 -38.19 0.24 44.23
C MET A 1 -36.82 -0.21 43.74
N LEU A 2 -36.17 0.49 42.80
CA LEU A 2 -35.31 1.70 43.01
C LEU A 2 -34.19 1.37 44.01
N ALA A 3 -32.88 1.58 43.79
CA ALA A 3 -32.10 2.38 42.83
C ALA A 3 -30.65 1.81 42.79
N SER A 4 -29.93 1.84 41.66
CA SER A 4 -28.92 2.85 41.24
C SER A 4 -27.62 2.91 42.06
N LEU A 5 -26.48 2.84 41.33
CA LEU A 5 -25.14 3.47 41.49
C LEU A 5 -24.08 2.48 40.98
N SER A 6 -23.67 2.44 39.70
CA SER A 6 -22.86 3.40 38.92
C SER A 6 -21.63 3.90 39.67
N ALA A 7 -20.46 3.33 39.35
CA ALA A 7 -19.15 3.86 39.72
C ALA A 7 -18.45 4.31 38.44
N ASP A 8 -18.46 5.63 38.22
CA ASP A 8 -17.70 6.33 37.20
C ASP A 8 -16.21 6.37 37.58
N TYR A 9 -15.35 5.85 36.71
CA TYR A 9 -13.92 6.14 36.73
C TYR A 9 -13.56 6.94 35.48
N HIS A 10 -13.59 8.27 35.59
CA HIS A 10 -12.96 9.17 34.65
C HIS A 10 -11.46 9.30 34.98
N VAL A 11 -10.60 8.70 34.17
CA VAL A 11 -9.16 9.03 34.15
C VAL A 11 -8.90 9.88 32.91
N LEU A 12 -8.76 11.19 33.14
CA LEU A 12 -8.19 12.14 32.18
C LEU A 12 -6.72 11.75 31.95
N TRP A 13 -6.34 11.42 30.72
CA TRP A 13 -4.94 11.48 30.29
C TRP A 13 -4.72 12.77 29.50
N VAL A 14 -4.12 13.76 30.17
CA VAL A 14 -3.50 14.93 29.55
C VAL A 14 -2.13 14.47 29.02
N VAL A 15 -1.92 14.48 27.71
CA VAL A 15 -0.60 14.22 27.11
C VAL A 15 0.12 15.55 26.94
N THR A 16 1.05 15.84 27.84
CA THR A 16 2.05 16.90 27.69
C THR A 16 3.25 16.32 26.92
N VAL A 17 3.50 16.82 25.71
CA VAL A 17 4.71 16.48 24.94
C VAL A 17 5.80 17.47 25.32
N LEU A 18 6.80 17.02 26.07
CA LEU A 18 8.03 17.75 26.36
C LEU A 18 9.05 17.41 25.26
N VAL A 19 9.42 18.39 24.43
CA VAL A 19 10.49 18.25 23.45
C VAL A 19 11.82 18.53 24.16
N VAL A 20 12.60 17.49 24.43
CA VAL A 20 13.99 17.63 24.90
C VAL A 20 14.89 17.74 23.68
N LEU A 21 15.40 18.94 23.42
CA LEU A 21 16.51 19.20 22.51
C LEU A 21 17.82 19.04 23.30
N GLY A 22 18.62 18.04 22.90
CA GLY A 22 19.98 17.82 23.42
C GLY A 22 20.93 17.54 22.25
N SER A 23 21.74 18.54 21.92
CA SER A 23 22.75 18.59 20.87
C SER A 23 23.84 17.51 20.98
N PRO A 24 24.51 17.12 19.88
CA PRO A 24 25.89 16.67 19.93
C PRO A 24 26.84 17.81 19.55
N VAL A 25 27.73 18.14 20.49
CA VAL A 25 28.97 18.89 20.28
C VAL A 25 30.01 17.92 19.73
N GLY A 26 30.70 18.30 18.65
CA GLY A 26 31.78 17.51 18.05
C GLY A 26 32.26 18.12 16.74
N ALA A 27 33.02 19.20 16.86
CA ALA A 27 33.63 19.92 15.76
C ALA A 27 34.70 19.08 15.03
N GLN A 28 34.67 19.07 13.70
CA GLN A 28 35.87 19.25 12.89
C GLN A 28 35.53 20.05 11.63
N ALA A 29 36.23 21.17 11.49
CA ALA A 29 36.15 22.09 10.38
C ALA A 29 37.00 21.59 9.21
N GLN A 30 36.43 21.60 8.00
CA GLN A 30 37.21 21.82 6.79
C GLN A 30 36.48 22.88 5.95
N ARG A 31 37.14 24.04 5.84
CA ARG A 31 36.79 25.14 4.94
C ARG A 31 37.07 24.70 3.51
N ILE A 32 36.07 24.74 2.65
CA ILE A 32 36.25 25.00 1.21
C ILE A 32 35.21 26.05 0.82
N ALA A 33 35.70 27.23 0.46
CA ALA A 33 34.92 28.31 -0.11
C ALA A 33 34.51 27.93 -1.54
N VAL A 34 33.23 28.11 -1.89
CA VAL A 34 32.81 28.19 -3.30
C VAL A 34 31.68 29.22 -3.42
N ASP A 35 31.89 30.04 -4.43
CA ASP A 35 31.11 31.17 -4.93
C ASP A 35 29.60 30.98 -5.03
N ASP A 36 28.93 32.11 -4.86
CA ASP A 36 27.51 32.35 -5.04
C ASP A 36 27.14 32.29 -6.54
N THR A 37 26.44 31.24 -6.96
CA THR A 37 25.57 31.33 -8.14
C THR A 37 24.26 30.59 -7.89
N SER A 38 23.23 31.41 -7.85
CA SER A 38 21.82 31.07 -7.78
C SER A 38 21.38 30.28 -9.01
N THR A 39 20.89 29.05 -8.81
CA THR A 39 20.06 28.32 -9.78
C THR A 39 19.02 27.50 -9.02
N PRO A 40 17.71 27.65 -9.29
CA PRO A 40 16.68 26.92 -8.56
C PRO A 40 16.74 25.42 -8.87
N MET A 41 17.13 24.62 -7.88
CA MET A 41 17.09 23.15 -7.96
C MET A 41 15.68 22.64 -8.27
N ARG A 42 15.50 22.10 -9.48
CA ARG A 42 14.45 21.13 -9.80
C ARG A 42 14.60 19.91 -8.88
N ARG A 43 13.74 19.77 -7.87
CA ARG A 43 13.66 18.57 -7.01
C ARG A 43 13.25 17.33 -7.83
N ALA A 44 14.24 16.51 -8.19
CA ALA A 44 14.04 15.20 -8.81
C ALA A 44 13.39 14.21 -7.82
N ALA A 45 12.51 13.35 -8.33
CA ALA A 45 11.89 12.29 -7.56
C ALA A 45 12.96 11.35 -6.97
N TYR A 46 12.87 11.02 -5.69
CA TYR A 46 13.80 10.09 -5.06
C TYR A 46 13.63 8.69 -5.65
N GLN A 47 14.71 8.21 -6.27
CA GLN A 47 14.74 6.97 -7.04
C GLN A 47 15.69 5.96 -6.37
N THR A 48 15.17 4.88 -5.78
CA THR A 48 16.00 3.95 -4.96
C THR A 48 16.17 2.55 -5.58
N GLN A 49 17.40 2.02 -5.59
CA GLN A 49 17.83 0.70 -6.08
C GLN A 49 18.32 -0.19 -4.92
N VAL A 50 18.25 -1.53 -5.02
CA VAL A 50 18.92 -2.47 -4.08
C VAL A 50 19.44 -3.73 -4.80
N ASN A 51 20.57 -4.25 -4.29
CA ASN A 51 21.06 -5.63 -4.45
C ASN A 51 20.68 -6.40 -3.18
N ASP A 52 20.01 -7.54 -3.31
CA ASP A 52 19.66 -8.39 -2.17
C ASP A 52 20.83 -9.34 -1.88
N SER A 53 21.81 -8.85 -1.13
CA SER A 53 22.84 -9.65 -0.47
C SER A 53 22.97 -9.10 0.94
N GLY A 54 22.62 -9.91 1.93
CA GLY A 54 22.38 -9.49 3.31
C GLY A 54 23.55 -8.81 4.02
N THR A 55 23.19 -8.27 5.19
CA THR A 55 23.95 -7.54 6.23
C THR A 55 24.12 -6.02 6.06
N GLU A 56 23.67 -5.32 7.13
CA GLU A 56 23.65 -3.88 7.44
C GLU A 56 22.55 -2.97 6.82
N SER A 57 21.53 -2.72 7.67
CA SER A 57 20.75 -1.48 7.85
C SER A 57 20.17 -0.78 6.61
N SER A 58 19.91 -1.50 5.53
CA SER A 58 19.13 -0.99 4.41
C SER A 58 17.65 -1.35 4.61
N PRO A 59 16.73 -0.37 4.64
CA PRO A 59 15.30 -0.63 4.88
C PRO A 59 14.72 -1.60 3.84
N SER A 60 13.72 -2.39 4.22
CA SER A 60 13.08 -3.34 3.31
C SER A 60 12.43 -2.61 2.11
N LEU A 61 12.15 -3.31 1.01
CA LEU A 61 11.44 -2.69 -0.13
C LEU A 61 10.07 -2.13 0.28
N ILE A 62 9.39 -2.85 1.18
CA ILE A 62 8.10 -2.49 1.76
C ILE A 62 8.23 -1.22 2.60
N GLU A 63 9.18 -1.20 3.52
CA GLU A 63 9.41 -0.08 4.43
C GLU A 63 9.73 1.21 3.66
N ARG A 64 10.56 1.11 2.61
CA ARG A 64 10.85 2.24 1.73
C ARG A 64 9.61 2.76 1.00
N TYR A 65 8.75 1.86 0.52
CA TYR A 65 7.50 2.26 -0.12
C TYR A 65 6.57 2.98 0.87
N GLN A 66 6.41 2.43 2.07
CA GLN A 66 5.56 3.02 3.10
C GLN A 66 6.03 4.44 3.44
N ARG A 67 7.33 4.63 3.68
CA ARG A 67 7.91 5.95 3.98
C ARG A 67 7.67 6.95 2.86
N ALA A 68 7.93 6.53 1.62
CA ALA A 68 7.70 7.34 0.44
C ALA A 68 6.21 7.75 0.29
N ARG A 69 5.30 6.82 0.55
CA ARG A 69 3.86 7.07 0.44
C ARG A 69 3.35 8.02 1.52
N LEU A 70 3.78 7.83 2.76
CA LEU A 70 3.41 8.71 3.88
C LEU A 70 3.82 10.15 3.60
N GLN A 71 5.04 10.36 3.09
CA GLN A 71 5.53 11.68 2.70
C GLN A 71 4.65 12.33 1.60
N MET A 72 4.21 11.55 0.61
CA MET A 72 3.32 12.08 -0.44
C MET A 72 1.93 12.44 0.09
N LEU A 73 1.38 11.63 0.99
CA LEU A 73 0.08 11.90 1.58
C LEU A 73 0.12 13.16 2.45
N SER A 74 1.19 13.37 3.23
CA SER A 74 1.37 14.60 4.00
C SER A 74 1.50 15.82 3.08
N GLU A 75 2.37 15.77 2.06
CA GLU A 75 2.53 16.86 1.09
C GLU A 75 1.21 17.18 0.36
N HIS A 76 0.44 16.16 -0.01
CA HIS A 76 -0.86 16.34 -0.65
C HIS A 76 -1.90 16.99 0.28
N ILE A 77 -1.94 16.57 1.55
CA ILE A 77 -2.82 17.18 2.56
C ILE A 77 -2.42 18.64 2.76
N GLU A 78 -1.13 18.94 2.92
CA GLU A 78 -0.59 20.30 3.09
C GLU A 78 -0.92 21.20 1.89
N GLN A 79 -0.75 20.71 0.66
CA GLN A 79 -1.11 21.43 -0.56
C GLN A 79 -2.61 21.69 -0.63
N LYS A 80 -3.44 20.71 -0.28
CA LYS A 80 -4.90 20.82 -0.31
C LYS A 80 -5.45 21.72 0.81
N THR A 81 -4.78 21.76 1.96
CA THR A 81 -5.15 22.60 3.11
C THR A 81 -4.45 23.97 3.12
N ARG A 82 -3.55 24.24 2.16
CA ARG A 82 -2.76 25.49 2.06
C ARG A 82 -2.19 25.93 3.42
N GLY A 83 -1.71 24.99 4.21
CA GLY A 83 -1.12 25.26 5.54
C GLY A 83 -2.10 25.71 6.63
N ARG A 84 -3.42 25.52 6.48
CA ARG A 84 -4.40 25.78 7.55
C ARG A 84 -5.20 24.52 7.87
N VAL A 85 -4.68 23.70 8.78
CA VAL A 85 -5.51 22.75 9.53
C VAL A 85 -6.04 23.49 10.76
N SER A 86 -7.15 24.21 10.61
CA SER A 86 -7.93 24.61 11.79
C SER A 86 -8.98 23.53 12.04
N VAL A 87 -9.05 23.05 13.29
CA VAL A 87 -10.14 22.17 13.74
C VAL A 87 -11.42 23.01 13.68
N ALA A 88 -12.21 22.82 12.63
CA ALA A 88 -13.52 23.45 12.52
C ALA A 88 -14.53 22.67 13.36
N ALA A 89 -15.29 23.38 14.20
CA ALA A 89 -16.37 22.78 14.99
C ALA A 89 -17.40 22.09 14.06
N PRO A 90 -17.97 20.93 14.45
CA PRO A 90 -18.87 20.17 13.60
C PRO A 90 -20.12 20.99 13.26
N LYS A 91 -20.26 21.35 11.98
CA LYS A 91 -21.44 22.03 11.44
C LYS A 91 -22.38 20.99 10.81
N ARG A 92 -23.61 20.90 11.31
CA ARG A 92 -24.65 20.09 10.68
C ARG A 92 -25.15 20.80 9.43
N PHE A 93 -25.05 20.13 8.28
CA PHE A 93 -25.65 20.60 7.03
C PHE A 93 -27.03 19.96 6.86
N ARG A 94 -28.07 20.77 6.59
CA ARG A 94 -29.34 20.27 6.08
C ARG A 94 -29.18 20.05 4.58
N VAL A 95 -29.50 18.84 4.11
CA VAL A 95 -29.52 18.48 2.69
C VAL A 95 -30.98 18.44 2.20
N PRO A 96 -31.40 19.38 1.34
CA PRO A 96 -32.51 19.16 0.43
C PRO A 96 -31.97 18.51 -0.85
N SER A 97 -32.48 17.31 -1.14
CA SER A 97 -32.43 16.64 -2.45
C SER A 97 -31.05 16.29 -3.05
N ASP A 98 -30.79 14.99 -3.00
CA ASP A 98 -30.06 14.16 -3.97
C ASP A 98 -29.83 14.78 -5.36
N THR A 99 -28.56 15.06 -5.67
CA THR A 99 -28.05 15.27 -7.04
C THR A 99 -26.74 14.51 -7.23
N LEU A 100 -26.73 13.21 -6.91
CA LEU A 100 -25.65 12.30 -7.35
C LEU A 100 -25.73 11.94 -8.85
N ARG A 101 -26.58 12.63 -9.64
CA ARG A 101 -26.61 12.59 -11.10
C ARG A 101 -26.86 13.97 -11.69
N SER A 102 -25.80 14.78 -11.85
CA SER A 102 -25.83 15.90 -12.79
C SER A 102 -24.41 16.32 -13.17
N SER A 103 -24.01 15.94 -14.38
CA SER A 103 -22.82 16.41 -15.11
C SER A 103 -21.46 16.22 -14.42
N LEU A 104 -20.96 14.98 -14.46
CA LEU A 104 -19.52 14.76 -14.57
C LEU A 104 -19.05 15.35 -15.91
N SER A 105 -18.67 16.61 -15.92
CA SER A 105 -17.76 17.11 -16.94
C SER A 105 -16.47 16.30 -16.82
N LYS A 106 -16.33 15.35 -17.74
CA LYS A 106 -15.15 14.50 -17.91
C LYS A 106 -13.94 15.45 -17.96
N PRO A 107 -13.00 15.43 -16.99
CA PRO A 107 -11.77 16.16 -17.19
C PRO A 107 -11.14 15.62 -18.47
N LYS A 108 -10.87 16.50 -19.43
CA LYS A 108 -10.04 16.18 -20.61
C LYS A 108 -8.78 15.53 -20.05
N SER A 109 -8.64 14.24 -20.30
CA SER A 109 -7.43 13.47 -20.02
C SER A 109 -6.34 13.97 -20.96
N SER A 110 -5.73 15.10 -20.63
CA SER A 110 -4.48 15.52 -21.23
C SER A 110 -3.38 14.68 -20.60
N VAL A 111 -2.96 13.65 -21.31
CA VAL A 111 -1.58 13.29 -21.68
C VAL A 111 -1.67 11.85 -22.17
N ASP A 112 -1.69 11.68 -23.50
CA ASP A 112 -1.31 10.43 -24.18
C ASP A 112 0.18 10.17 -23.86
N SER A 113 0.45 9.73 -22.62
CA SER A 113 1.70 9.01 -22.36
C SER A 113 1.55 7.70 -23.12
N PRO A 114 2.50 7.32 -24.00
CA PRO A 114 2.38 6.05 -24.70
C PRO A 114 2.22 4.97 -23.64
N ALA A 115 1.04 4.34 -23.63
CA ALA A 115 0.73 3.26 -22.72
C ALA A 115 1.83 2.21 -22.91
N PHE A 116 2.43 1.75 -21.80
CA PHE A 116 3.39 0.66 -21.89
C PHE A 116 2.71 -0.50 -22.62
N PRO A 117 3.24 -0.97 -23.76
CA PRO A 117 2.54 -1.96 -24.57
C PRO A 117 2.54 -3.30 -23.82
N ILE A 118 1.36 -3.70 -23.33
CA ILE A 118 1.15 -5.01 -22.72
C ILE A 118 0.38 -5.86 -23.72
N SER A 119 1.07 -6.82 -24.32
CA SER A 119 0.46 -7.84 -25.18
C SER A 119 -0.07 -9.02 -24.36
N ASN A 120 0.64 -9.35 -23.27
CA ASN A 120 0.27 -10.44 -22.36
C ASN A 120 0.65 -10.07 -20.92
N ALA A 121 -0.23 -10.39 -19.97
CA ALA A 121 0.06 -10.37 -18.54
C ALA A 121 -0.37 -11.70 -17.93
N ARG A 122 0.58 -12.60 -17.68
CA ARG A 122 0.31 -13.94 -17.15
C ARG A 122 0.52 -13.97 -15.65
N ALA A 123 -0.54 -14.27 -14.90
CA ALA A 123 -0.42 -14.54 -13.47
C ALA A 123 0.40 -15.83 -13.23
N VAL A 124 1.21 -15.81 -12.18
CA VAL A 124 1.98 -16.95 -11.70
C VAL A 124 1.28 -17.49 -10.47
N HIS A 125 0.85 -18.75 -10.51
CA HIS A 125 0.12 -19.35 -9.39
C HIS A 125 1.07 -19.98 -8.37
N LYS A 126 0.53 -20.37 -7.21
CA LYS A 126 1.29 -20.92 -6.08
C LYS A 126 2.25 -22.05 -6.47
N LEU A 127 1.84 -22.96 -7.35
CA LEU A 127 2.66 -24.10 -7.80
C LEU A 127 3.81 -23.68 -8.74
N GLU A 128 3.66 -22.57 -9.44
CA GLU A 128 4.66 -22.04 -10.38
C GLU A 128 5.68 -21.12 -9.70
N ARG A 129 5.52 -20.87 -8.40
CA ARG A 129 6.36 -19.94 -7.63
C ARG A 129 7.84 -20.28 -7.75
N GLY A 130 8.19 -21.57 -7.59
CA GLY A 130 9.58 -22.02 -7.68
C GLY A 130 10.21 -21.80 -9.06
N TRP A 131 9.42 -21.91 -10.13
CA TRP A 131 9.88 -21.58 -11.48
C TRP A 131 10.17 -20.08 -11.61
N PHE A 132 9.28 -19.23 -11.11
CA PHE A 132 9.47 -17.77 -11.19
C PHE A 132 10.69 -17.32 -10.39
N GLU A 133 10.84 -17.82 -9.16
CA GLU A 133 12.01 -17.56 -8.31
C GLU A 133 13.30 -17.98 -9.00
N LYS A 134 13.34 -19.18 -9.59
CA LYS A 134 14.52 -19.66 -10.32
C LYS A 134 14.82 -18.78 -11.54
N ARG A 135 13.81 -18.51 -12.38
CA ARG A 135 13.95 -17.74 -13.63
C ARG A 135 14.39 -16.31 -13.39
N PHE A 136 13.91 -15.69 -12.32
CA PHE A 136 14.15 -14.27 -12.02
C PHE A 136 15.02 -14.06 -10.79
N SER A 137 15.80 -15.07 -10.38
CA SER A 137 16.65 -15.07 -9.18
C SER A 137 17.65 -13.91 -9.12
N SER A 138 18.19 -13.47 -10.26
CA SER A 138 19.12 -12.34 -10.36
C SER A 138 18.44 -10.97 -10.50
N THR A 139 17.11 -10.90 -10.36
CA THR A 139 16.36 -9.66 -10.55
C THR A 139 16.59 -8.70 -9.40
N ARG A 140 17.21 -7.57 -9.72
CA ARG A 140 17.20 -6.40 -8.84
C ARG A 140 15.83 -5.74 -8.88
N TRP A 141 15.12 -5.71 -7.76
CA TRP A 141 13.76 -5.17 -7.70
C TRP A 141 13.77 -3.64 -7.55
N SER A 142 12.85 -3.00 -8.27
CA SER A 142 12.55 -1.57 -8.17
C SER A 142 11.04 -1.40 -8.07
N PHE A 143 10.60 -0.41 -7.30
CA PHE A 143 9.20 -0.06 -7.14
C PHE A 143 8.99 1.44 -7.39
N LEU A 144 7.74 1.84 -7.58
CA LEU A 144 7.38 3.26 -7.62
C LEU A 144 7.40 3.81 -6.20
N GLY A 145 8.42 4.62 -5.91
CA GLY A 145 8.46 5.44 -4.70
C GLY A 145 7.49 6.62 -4.76
N ALA A 146 7.78 7.65 -3.97
CA ALA A 146 7.01 8.88 -3.84
C ALA A 146 6.97 9.64 -5.18
N GLY A 147 5.97 9.33 -6.02
CA GLY A 147 5.70 10.05 -7.24
C GLY A 147 4.79 11.24 -6.97
N ARG A 148 4.96 12.33 -7.73
CA ARG A 148 4.19 13.58 -7.57
C ARG A 148 2.68 13.45 -7.80
N HIS A 149 2.20 12.32 -8.29
CA HIS A 149 0.79 12.10 -8.65
C HIS A 149 0.26 10.84 -7.96
N LEU A 150 -0.70 11.04 -7.05
CA LEU A 150 -1.52 9.95 -6.52
C LEU A 150 -2.45 9.45 -7.62
N THR A 151 -2.40 8.15 -7.92
CA THR A 151 -3.32 7.51 -8.86
C THR A 151 -4.54 6.95 -8.11
N PRO A 152 -5.64 6.62 -8.82
CA PRO A 152 -6.77 5.92 -8.20
C PRO A 152 -6.34 4.62 -7.48
N ILE A 153 -5.31 3.93 -7.97
CA ILE A 153 -4.78 2.72 -7.33
C ILE A 153 -4.21 3.07 -5.94
N ASP A 154 -3.46 4.16 -5.80
CA ASP A 154 -2.82 4.56 -4.52
C ASP A 154 -3.81 4.92 -3.40
N THR A 155 -5.02 5.32 -3.80
CA THR A 155 -6.06 5.82 -2.90
C THR A 155 -7.22 4.85 -2.72
N THR A 156 -7.34 3.80 -3.54
CA THR A 156 -8.38 2.77 -3.40
C THR A 156 -8.06 1.85 -2.23
N MET A 157 -9.09 1.46 -1.45
CA MET A 157 -8.94 0.51 -0.34
C MET A 157 -8.35 -0.81 -0.83
N THR A 158 -7.38 -1.34 -0.11
CA THR A 158 -6.66 -2.57 -0.45
C THR A 158 -7.62 -3.74 -0.63
N ARG A 159 -8.62 -3.87 0.25
CA ARG A 159 -9.64 -4.93 0.13
C ARG A 159 -10.43 -4.90 -1.18
N VAL A 160 -10.64 -3.72 -1.75
CA VAL A 160 -11.32 -3.53 -3.04
C VAL A 160 -10.38 -3.91 -4.18
N LEU A 161 -9.11 -3.46 -4.12
CA LEU A 161 -8.10 -3.85 -5.11
C LEU A 161 -7.88 -5.37 -5.10
N ARG A 162 -7.87 -6.00 -3.93
CA ARG A 162 -7.73 -7.45 -3.77
C ARG A 162 -8.88 -8.23 -4.41
N ALA A 163 -10.14 -7.76 -4.29
CA ALA A 163 -11.29 -8.38 -4.98
C ALA A 163 -11.20 -8.22 -6.50
N LYS A 164 -10.76 -7.06 -6.98
CA LYS A 164 -10.57 -6.81 -8.42
C LYS A 164 -9.42 -7.64 -9.00
N LEU A 165 -8.32 -7.78 -8.25
CA LEU A 165 -7.22 -8.68 -8.58
C LEU A 165 -7.66 -10.15 -8.60
N GLN A 166 -8.55 -10.55 -7.68
CA GLN A 166 -9.14 -11.89 -7.70
C GLN A 166 -9.91 -12.14 -9.01
N SER A 167 -10.63 -11.14 -9.51
CA SER A 167 -11.38 -11.22 -10.76
C SER A 167 -10.46 -11.38 -11.97
N GLU A 168 -9.39 -10.59 -12.03
CA GLU A 168 -8.47 -10.57 -13.17
C GLU A 168 -7.48 -11.75 -13.17
N PHE A 169 -6.90 -12.08 -12.01
CA PHE A 169 -5.77 -13.00 -11.89
C PHE A 169 -6.05 -14.23 -11.01
N GLY A 170 -7.27 -14.34 -10.47
CA GLY A 170 -7.63 -15.43 -9.57
C GLY A 170 -6.88 -15.33 -8.24
N ASN A 171 -6.49 -16.50 -7.73
CA ASN A 171 -5.85 -16.61 -6.42
C ASN A 171 -4.43 -16.00 -6.41
N PRO A 172 -4.03 -15.28 -5.34
CA PRO A 172 -2.68 -14.76 -5.21
C PRO A 172 -1.64 -15.89 -5.24
N THR A 173 -0.47 -15.57 -5.79
CA THR A 173 0.71 -16.46 -5.79
C THR A 173 1.07 -16.87 -4.37
N GLN A 174 0.97 -15.91 -3.44
CA GLN A 174 1.25 -16.11 -2.03
C GLN A 174 0.30 -15.27 -1.17
N VAL A 175 -0.17 -15.85 -0.07
CA VAL A 175 -0.96 -15.14 0.95
C VAL A 175 -0.38 -15.38 2.34
N LEU A 176 -0.84 -14.63 3.33
CA LEU A 176 -0.42 -14.76 4.72
C LEU A 176 -0.49 -16.22 5.23
N ALA A 177 -1.55 -16.94 4.87
CA ALA A 177 -1.74 -18.35 5.24
C ALA A 177 -0.62 -19.28 4.75
N ASP A 178 0.11 -18.91 3.70
CA ASP A 178 1.19 -19.73 3.14
C ASP A 178 2.49 -19.66 3.97
N PHE A 179 2.56 -18.75 4.96
CA PHE A 179 3.71 -18.61 5.85
C PHE A 179 3.56 -19.42 7.14
N ASN A 180 4.67 -19.71 7.82
CA ASN A 180 4.63 -20.27 9.16
C ASN A 180 4.25 -19.19 10.20
N LEU A 181 2.96 -19.07 10.45
CA LEU A 181 2.36 -18.08 11.36
C LEU A 181 2.65 -18.34 12.85
N ARG A 182 3.30 -19.47 13.19
CA ARG A 182 3.70 -19.75 14.58
C ARG A 182 4.91 -18.92 15.01
N LYS A 183 5.74 -18.47 14.06
CA LYS A 183 6.87 -17.59 14.34
C LYS A 183 6.43 -16.12 14.16
N PRO A 184 6.42 -15.30 15.23
CA PRO A 184 6.10 -13.89 15.09
C PRO A 184 7.10 -13.22 14.15
N ARG A 185 6.60 -12.30 13.32
CA ARG A 185 7.38 -11.45 12.43
C ARG A 185 7.00 -10.00 12.69
N ASP A 186 7.96 -9.11 12.48
CA ASP A 186 7.74 -7.68 12.62
C ASP A 186 6.87 -7.14 11.47
N GLU A 187 7.00 -7.74 10.28
CA GLU A 187 6.19 -7.43 9.11
C GLU A 187 5.65 -8.70 8.46
N TYR A 188 4.39 -8.62 8.04
CA TYR A 188 3.74 -9.65 7.24
C TYR A 188 3.29 -9.07 5.91
N VAL A 189 3.75 -9.69 4.84
CA VAL A 189 3.12 -9.54 3.54
C VAL A 189 1.78 -10.26 3.59
N GLN A 190 0.71 -9.51 3.34
CA GLN A 190 -0.66 -10.01 3.48
C GLN A 190 -1.01 -10.87 2.25
N PHE A 191 -0.67 -10.37 1.06
CA PHE A 191 -0.71 -11.14 -0.18
C PHE A 191 0.25 -10.60 -1.24
N GLU A 192 0.59 -11.47 -2.21
CA GLU A 192 1.35 -11.13 -3.41
C GLU A 192 0.74 -11.79 -4.65
N TYR A 193 0.60 -10.98 -5.70
CA TYR A 193 0.43 -11.46 -7.07
C TYR A 193 1.74 -11.30 -7.82
N TRP A 194 2.20 -12.37 -8.44
CA TRP A 194 3.33 -12.35 -9.34
C TRP A 194 2.82 -12.49 -10.76
N VAL A 195 3.31 -11.63 -11.64
CA VAL A 195 2.87 -11.56 -13.03
C VAL A 195 4.11 -11.53 -13.92
N VAL A 196 4.06 -12.26 -15.03
CA VAL A 196 5.03 -12.13 -16.11
C VAL A 196 4.36 -11.34 -17.23
N VAL A 197 4.82 -10.12 -17.45
CA VAL A 197 4.34 -9.25 -18.53
C VAL A 197 5.21 -9.47 -19.77
N ASN A 198 4.57 -9.61 -20.93
CA ASN A 198 5.22 -9.86 -22.22
C ASN A 198 6.32 -10.95 -22.12
N ASP A 199 6.00 -12.04 -21.43
CA ASP A 199 6.80 -13.27 -21.24
C ASP A 199 8.20 -13.13 -20.59
N SER A 200 8.58 -11.91 -20.21
CA SER A 200 9.96 -11.58 -19.85
C SER A 200 10.10 -10.57 -18.71
N ILE A 201 9.03 -9.85 -18.36
CA ILE A 201 9.06 -8.79 -17.37
C ILE A 201 8.46 -9.30 -16.07
N PRO A 202 9.27 -9.56 -15.03
CA PRO A 202 8.75 -9.97 -13.74
C PRO A 202 8.12 -8.76 -13.04
N VAL A 203 6.88 -8.92 -12.58
CA VAL A 203 6.16 -7.92 -11.80
C VAL A 203 5.63 -8.56 -10.53
N LYS A 204 5.77 -7.89 -9.39
CA LYS A 204 5.11 -8.25 -8.14
C LYS A 204 4.17 -7.13 -7.71
N ILE A 205 2.95 -7.51 -7.36
CA ILE A 205 1.93 -6.65 -6.77
C ILE A 205 1.74 -7.12 -5.34
N THR A 206 2.18 -6.32 -4.37
CA THR A 206 2.29 -6.71 -2.96
C THR A 206 1.43 -5.80 -2.09
N ASP A 207 0.75 -6.41 -1.12
CA ASP A 207 0.15 -5.71 0.01
C ASP A 207 0.91 -6.01 1.31
N ALA A 208 1.37 -4.95 1.96
CA ALA A 208 2.07 -5.02 3.24
C ALA A 208 1.22 -4.54 4.42
N ASN A 209 0.15 -3.78 4.17
CA ASN A 209 -0.55 -3.04 5.21
C ASN A 209 -1.94 -3.63 5.52
N GLY A 210 -2.53 -4.32 4.53
CA GLY A 210 -3.74 -5.10 4.71
C GLY A 210 -5.04 -4.36 4.45
N ALA A 211 -6.14 -5.02 4.82
CA ALA A 211 -7.48 -4.70 4.36
C ALA A 211 -8.01 -3.31 4.76
N ARG A 212 -7.45 -2.70 5.82
CA ARG A 212 -7.82 -1.34 6.28
C ARG A 212 -7.07 -0.22 5.57
N ASP A 213 -5.98 -0.54 4.89
CA ASP A 213 -5.19 0.44 4.15
C ASP A 213 -5.70 0.56 2.70
N ARG A 214 -4.96 1.32 1.91
CA ARG A 214 -5.19 1.66 0.52
C ARG A 214 -3.93 1.36 -0.27
N GLY A 215 -4.08 1.19 -1.57
CA GLY A 215 -2.95 1.05 -2.47
C GLY A 215 -2.24 -0.29 -2.39
N LEU A 216 -1.36 -0.49 -3.36
CA LEU A 216 -0.55 -1.69 -3.53
C LEU A 216 0.83 -1.29 -4.02
N ILE A 217 1.82 -2.06 -3.60
CA ILE A 217 3.20 -1.93 -4.05
C ILE A 217 3.30 -2.64 -5.39
N VAL A 218 3.71 -1.94 -6.44
CA VAL A 218 4.05 -2.56 -7.71
C VAL A 218 5.55 -2.46 -7.92
N SER A 219 6.19 -3.61 -8.06
CA SER A 219 7.62 -3.73 -8.26
C SER A 219 7.95 -4.57 -9.50
N THR A 220 9.06 -4.25 -10.15
CA THR A 220 9.59 -4.97 -11.31
C THR A 220 11.11 -4.94 -11.32
N SER A 221 11.74 -5.54 -12.33
CA SER A 221 13.19 -5.44 -12.54
C SER A 221 13.63 -3.99 -12.70
N ALA A 222 14.73 -3.62 -12.03
CA ALA A 222 15.30 -2.28 -12.04
C ALA A 222 15.64 -1.77 -13.46
N LYS A 223 15.82 -2.67 -14.43
CA LYS A 223 16.02 -2.30 -15.85
C LYS A 223 14.80 -1.59 -16.46
N TYR A 224 13.59 -1.82 -15.93
CA TYR A 224 12.34 -1.16 -16.35
C TYR A 224 11.96 0.02 -15.47
N ARG A 225 12.88 0.51 -14.63
CA ARG A 225 12.61 1.57 -13.65
C ARG A 225 11.97 2.81 -14.27
N THR A 226 12.48 3.27 -15.41
CA THR A 226 11.98 4.47 -16.10
C THR A 226 10.58 4.27 -16.68
N GLN A 227 10.23 3.04 -17.02
CA GLN A 227 8.93 2.66 -17.58
C GLN A 227 7.93 2.22 -16.51
N LEU A 228 8.35 2.06 -15.25
CA LEU A 228 7.54 1.46 -14.20
C LEU A 228 6.20 2.19 -13.97
N PHE A 229 6.17 3.52 -14.10
CA PHE A 229 4.92 4.28 -14.03
C PHE A 229 3.95 3.86 -15.15
N ALA A 230 4.41 3.86 -16.40
CA ALA A 230 3.60 3.46 -17.54
C ALA A 230 3.18 1.98 -17.47
N LEU A 231 4.11 1.10 -17.07
CA LEU A 231 3.86 -0.33 -16.85
C LEU A 231 2.76 -0.55 -15.80
N ARG A 232 2.86 0.14 -14.65
CA ARG A 232 1.87 0.05 -13.58
C ARG A 232 0.50 0.52 -14.07
N GLN A 233 0.44 1.66 -14.77
CA GLN A 233 -0.82 2.22 -15.26
C GLN A 233 -1.47 1.32 -16.32
N ALA A 234 -0.66 0.74 -17.21
CA ALA A 234 -1.15 -0.22 -18.19
C ALA A 234 -1.66 -1.51 -17.52
N LEU A 235 -0.85 -2.10 -16.62
CA LEU A 235 -1.16 -3.38 -15.97
C LEU A 235 -2.37 -3.27 -15.03
N LEU A 236 -2.43 -2.23 -14.21
CA LEU A 236 -3.49 -2.06 -13.22
C LEU A 236 -4.71 -1.30 -13.77
N GLY A 237 -4.61 -0.77 -15.00
CA GLY A 237 -5.71 -0.07 -15.65
C GLY A 237 -6.93 -0.97 -15.92
N SER A 238 -6.72 -2.24 -16.31
CA SER A 238 -7.81 -3.22 -16.48
C SER A 238 -8.47 -3.55 -15.15
N ILE A 239 -7.66 -3.80 -14.11
CA ILE A 239 -8.12 -4.14 -12.75
C ILE A 239 -9.03 -3.07 -12.18
N MET A 240 -8.73 -1.78 -12.39
CA MET A 240 -9.59 -0.70 -11.90
C MET A 240 -11.00 -0.75 -12.52
N ARG A 241 -11.16 -1.29 -13.73
CA ARG A 241 -12.44 -1.48 -14.42
C ARG A 241 -13.11 -2.83 -14.12
N ALA A 242 -12.37 -3.83 -13.68
CA ALA A 242 -12.90 -5.16 -13.37
C ALA A 242 -13.96 -5.12 -12.27
N ALA A 243 -14.99 -5.96 -12.38
CA ALA A 243 -15.91 -6.22 -11.26
C ALA A 243 -15.16 -6.97 -10.14
N PRO A 244 -15.46 -6.72 -8.86
CA PRO A 244 -14.85 -7.48 -7.77
C PRO A 244 -15.29 -8.95 -7.81
N SER A 245 -14.38 -9.87 -7.46
CA SER A 245 -14.68 -11.31 -7.32
C SER A 245 -14.51 -11.74 -5.85
N PRO A 246 -15.34 -12.69 -5.35
CA PRO A 246 -15.28 -13.13 -3.97
C PRO A 246 -13.91 -13.70 -3.57
N TYR A 247 -13.48 -13.40 -2.34
CA TYR A 247 -12.24 -13.94 -1.77
C TYR A 247 -12.29 -13.92 -0.24
N VAL A 248 -11.46 -14.77 0.39
CA VAL A 248 -11.14 -14.69 1.83
C VAL A 248 -9.65 -14.82 2.03
N ASP A 249 -9.09 -13.99 2.90
CA ASP A 249 -7.71 -14.10 3.38
C ASP A 249 -7.66 -13.96 4.90
N TYR A 250 -6.57 -14.44 5.49
CA TYR A 250 -6.18 -14.01 6.84
C TYR A 250 -5.47 -12.66 6.74
N TYR A 251 -5.74 -11.80 7.70
CA TYR A 251 -5.09 -10.49 7.83
C TYR A 251 -4.53 -10.36 9.25
N PHE A 252 -3.28 -9.91 9.36
CA PHE A 252 -2.69 -9.56 10.65
C PHE A 252 -2.43 -8.05 10.71
N GLU A 253 -3.09 -7.40 11.67
CA GLU A 253 -2.89 -5.98 11.99
C GLU A 253 -1.71 -5.84 12.96
N THR A 254 -0.56 -5.41 12.45
CA THR A 254 0.69 -5.30 13.22
C THR A 254 0.55 -4.35 14.43
N GLU A 255 -0.02 -3.16 14.22
CA GLU A 255 -0.13 -2.12 15.27
C GLU A 255 -0.85 -2.61 16.53
N ARG A 256 -1.93 -3.38 16.35
CA ARG A 256 -2.75 -3.89 17.46
C ARG A 256 -2.46 -5.35 17.79
N ARG A 257 -1.58 -5.99 17.02
CA ARG A 257 -1.27 -7.43 17.08
C ARG A 257 -2.52 -8.30 17.03
N ARG A 258 -3.44 -8.00 16.12
CA ARG A 258 -4.75 -8.66 16.00
C ARG A 258 -4.87 -9.44 14.71
N TRP A 259 -5.52 -10.60 14.81
CA TRP A 259 -5.84 -11.46 13.68
C TRP A 259 -7.26 -11.20 13.21
N TYR A 260 -7.42 -11.26 11.89
CA TYR A 260 -8.70 -11.09 11.23
C TYR A 260 -8.86 -12.11 10.10
N ARG A 261 -10.11 -12.44 9.81
CA ARG A 261 -10.55 -12.99 8.54
C ARG A 261 -11.14 -11.82 7.75
N THR A 262 -10.69 -11.62 6.51
CA THR A 262 -11.13 -10.50 5.67
C THR A 262 -11.49 -11.01 4.29
N GLY A 263 -12.42 -10.33 3.62
CA GLY A 263 -12.79 -10.75 2.28
C GLY A 263 -13.89 -9.93 1.63
N TYR A 264 -14.36 -10.47 0.53
CA TYR A 264 -15.55 -10.05 -0.20
C TYR A 264 -16.38 -11.31 -0.48
N ASP A 265 -17.65 -11.31 -0.11
CA ASP A 265 -18.54 -12.48 -0.26
C ASP A 265 -19.34 -12.47 -1.58
N GLY A 266 -19.14 -11.45 -2.44
CA GLY A 266 -19.94 -11.23 -3.65
C GLY A 266 -20.97 -10.10 -3.51
N SER A 267 -21.26 -9.68 -2.28
CA SER A 267 -22.19 -8.59 -1.94
C SER A 267 -21.52 -7.52 -1.07
N SER A 268 -20.80 -7.94 -0.04
CA SER A 268 -20.25 -7.07 1.01
C SER A 268 -18.80 -7.40 1.33
N TYR A 269 -18.06 -6.38 1.80
CA TYR A 269 -16.70 -6.56 2.31
C TYR A 269 -16.76 -6.75 3.82
N PHE A 270 -16.13 -7.82 4.33
CA PHE A 270 -16.10 -8.15 5.74
C PHE A 270 -14.67 -8.10 6.32
N LEU A 271 -14.59 -7.93 7.63
CA LEU A 271 -13.35 -7.88 8.39
C LEU A 271 -13.62 -8.32 9.83
N ASP A 272 -13.60 -9.64 10.03
CA ASP A 272 -14.01 -10.27 11.27
C ASP A 272 -12.78 -10.57 12.12
N ARG A 273 -12.83 -10.20 13.39
CA ARG A 273 -11.75 -10.50 14.31
C ARG A 273 -11.77 -12.00 14.63
N ILE A 274 -10.61 -12.63 14.54
CA ILE A 274 -10.43 -14.04 14.89
C ILE A 274 -9.30 -14.19 15.92
N SER A 275 -9.27 -15.32 16.60
CA SER A 275 -8.12 -15.77 17.37
C SER A 275 -7.01 -16.27 16.44
N ARG A 276 -5.75 -16.15 16.88
CA ARG A 276 -4.62 -16.77 16.17
C ARG A 276 -4.78 -18.28 16.01
N TYR A 277 -5.49 -18.94 16.92
CA TYR A 277 -5.67 -20.39 16.92
C TYR A 277 -6.68 -20.87 15.87
N GLU A 278 -7.46 -19.94 15.31
CA GLU A 278 -8.36 -20.20 14.18
C GLU A 278 -7.61 -20.12 12.83
N THR A 279 -6.35 -19.68 12.84
CA THR A 279 -5.48 -19.72 11.65
C THR A 279 -4.83 -21.08 11.53
N THR A 280 -4.94 -21.68 10.35
CA THR A 280 -4.25 -22.93 10.03
C THR A 280 -3.12 -22.66 9.04
N PRO A 281 -1.83 -22.74 9.45
CA PRO A 281 -0.71 -22.56 8.54
C PRO A 281 -0.80 -23.49 7.33
N GLY A 282 -0.55 -22.95 6.14
CA GLY A 282 -0.64 -23.66 4.86
C GLY A 282 -2.06 -23.82 4.30
N ARG A 283 -3.11 -23.54 5.09
CA ARG A 283 -4.51 -23.63 4.66
C ARG A 283 -5.12 -22.24 4.51
N ARG A 284 -5.54 -21.91 3.29
CA ARG A 284 -6.25 -20.67 3.02
C ARG A 284 -7.67 -20.75 3.60
N PRO A 285 -8.21 -19.66 4.16
CA PRO A 285 -9.61 -19.64 4.56
C PRO A 285 -10.52 -19.73 3.32
N TRP A 286 -11.72 -20.28 3.49
CA TRP A 286 -12.73 -20.37 2.43
C TRP A 286 -13.95 -19.52 2.80
N LEU A 287 -14.75 -19.16 1.79
CA LEU A 287 -16.12 -18.70 2.03
C LEU A 287 -16.95 -19.94 2.33
N GLU A 288 -17.67 -19.94 3.44
CA GLU A 288 -18.77 -20.88 3.60
C GLU A 288 -19.82 -20.47 2.57
N THR A 289 -20.20 -21.41 1.71
CA THR A 289 -21.27 -21.20 0.75
C THR A 289 -22.47 -21.88 1.37
N ASP A 290 -23.47 -21.09 1.76
CA ASP A 290 -24.76 -21.60 2.24
C ASP A 290 -25.53 -22.33 1.13
#